data_AF-A0A4Y2GWT8-F1
#
_entry.id   AF-A0A4Y2GWT8-F1
#
_cell.length_a   1.000
_cell.length_b   1.000
_cell.length_c   1.000
_cell.angle_alpha   90.00
_cell.angle_beta   90.00
_cell.angle_gamma   90.00
#
_symmetry.space_group_name_H-M   'P 1'
#
loop_
_entity.id
_entity.type
_entity.pdbx_description
1 polymer ?
#
loop_
_entity_poly.entity_id
_entity_poly.type
_entity_poly.pdbx_seq_one_letter_code
_entity_poly.pdbx_strand_id
1 'polypeptide(L)'
;MSGYSHVFSKNKYDVGKIRIESTRINLTSDLPVSQRVYRTSATAEVEINKQIKNLLTAGLIKESNSCYSSSVTLAYKRDEMKKTRLCIDYRKLKGICKTDAELLPRIDTLLDKLTNAKIFLTLDLASGYWQIPLHEKDKEKLAFVTSEGLYEF
;
A
#
# COMPACT_ATOMS: atom_id res chain seq x y z
N MET A 1 -17.16 5.15 -26.68
CA MET A 1 -16.53 5.07 -25.34
C MET A 1 -17.36 4.33 -24.28
N SER A 2 -18.57 3.81 -24.57
CA SER A 2 -19.50 3.24 -23.56
C SER A 2 -19.13 1.85 -22.99
N GLY A 3 -18.35 1.03 -23.72
CA GLY A 3 -18.12 -0.37 -23.33
C GLY A 3 -17.14 -0.61 -22.17
N TYR A 4 -16.30 0.37 -21.82
CA TYR A 4 -15.19 0.20 -20.86
C TYR A 4 -15.32 1.07 -19.61
N SER A 5 -16.48 1.70 -19.38
CA SER A 5 -16.69 2.54 -18.19
C SER A 5 -16.48 1.80 -16.86
N HIS A 6 -16.68 0.47 -16.86
CA HIS A 6 -16.52 -0.40 -15.71
C HIS A 6 -15.06 -0.69 -15.33
N VAL A 7 -14.08 -0.41 -16.20
CA VAL A 7 -12.65 -0.61 -15.88
C VAL A 7 -11.99 0.62 -15.26
N PHE A 8 -12.65 1.78 -15.33
CA PHE A 8 -12.14 3.02 -14.77
C PHE A 8 -12.58 3.17 -13.32
N SER A 9 -11.61 3.39 -12.43
CA SER A 9 -11.86 3.67 -11.03
C SER A 9 -12.67 4.97 -10.87
N LYS A 10 -13.76 4.90 -10.10
CA LYS A 10 -14.64 6.06 -9.86
C LYS A 10 -14.16 6.94 -8.72
N ASN A 11 -13.37 6.40 -7.80
CA ASN A 11 -12.80 7.12 -6.65
C ASN A 11 -11.56 6.38 -6.10
N LYS A 12 -10.80 7.03 -5.22
CA LYS A 12 -9.55 6.49 -4.65
C LYS A 12 -9.67 5.10 -4.00
N TYR A 13 -10.85 4.74 -3.49
CA TYR A 13 -11.13 3.48 -2.80
C TYR A 13 -11.81 2.45 -3.69
N ASP A 14 -12.24 2.83 -4.90
CA ASP A 14 -12.75 1.94 -5.93
C ASP A 14 -11.59 1.25 -6.62
N VAL A 15 -11.08 0.21 -5.96
CA VAL A 15 -9.95 -0.59 -6.42
C VAL A 15 -10.41 -1.95 -6.89
N GLY A 16 -9.98 -2.31 -8.11
CA GLY A 16 -10.11 -3.66 -8.61
C GLY A 16 -9.19 -4.63 -7.87
N LYS A 17 -9.36 -5.93 -8.12
CA LYS A 17 -8.42 -6.96 -7.68
C LYS A 17 -7.84 -7.64 -8.92
N ILE A 18 -6.52 -7.73 -8.96
CA ILE A 18 -5.82 -8.45 -10.03
C ILE A 18 -6.00 -9.96 -9.79
N ARG A 19 -6.26 -10.70 -10.87
CA ARG A 19 -6.41 -12.17 -10.84
C ARG A 19 -5.07 -12.84 -11.07
N ILE A 20 -4.19 -12.78 -10.08
CA ILE A 20 -2.90 -13.46 -10.05
C ILE A 20 -2.77 -14.29 -8.77
N GLU A 21 -1.74 -15.13 -8.72
CA GLU A 21 -1.37 -15.81 -7.47
C GLU A 21 -1.08 -14.80 -6.37
N SER A 22 -1.46 -15.17 -5.14
CA SER A 22 -1.28 -14.30 -3.98
C SER A 22 0.20 -14.10 -3.68
N THR A 23 0.61 -12.85 -3.55
CA THR A 23 1.99 -12.46 -3.25
C THR A 23 2.37 -12.92 -1.84
N ARG A 24 3.59 -13.41 -1.71
CA ARG A 24 4.16 -13.89 -0.45
C ARG A 24 5.19 -12.92 0.10
N ILE A 25 5.25 -12.78 1.42
CA ILE A 25 6.27 -11.97 2.10
C ILE A 25 7.25 -12.91 2.80
N ASN A 26 8.37 -13.18 2.15
CA ASN A 26 9.40 -14.06 2.69
C ASN A 26 10.31 -13.28 3.64
N LEU A 27 10.35 -13.69 4.91
CA LEU A 27 11.21 -13.10 5.93
C LEU A 27 12.49 -13.94 6.12
N THR A 28 13.54 -13.32 6.61
CA THR A 28 14.80 -13.96 7.03
C THR A 28 14.76 -14.42 8.49
N SER A 29 13.77 -13.95 9.25
CA SER A 29 13.58 -14.22 10.67
C SER A 29 12.09 -14.38 10.97
N ASP A 30 11.76 -15.31 11.86
CA ASP A 30 10.39 -15.57 12.32
C ASP A 30 9.98 -14.69 13.52
N LEU A 31 10.93 -13.90 14.06
CA LEU A 31 10.62 -12.96 15.14
C LEU A 31 9.72 -11.82 14.62
N PRO A 32 8.55 -11.59 15.24
CA PRO A 32 7.62 -10.57 14.77
C PRO A 32 8.16 -9.17 15.06
N VAL A 33 7.93 -8.26 14.13
CA VAL A 33 8.27 -6.84 14.29
C VAL A 33 7.14 -6.16 15.05
N SER A 34 7.38 -5.82 16.31
CA SER A 34 6.47 -5.00 17.10
C SER A 34 7.04 -3.61 17.37
N GLN A 35 6.36 -2.59 16.85
CA GLN A 35 6.63 -1.17 17.07
C GLN A 35 5.49 -0.55 17.87
N ARG A 36 5.85 0.38 18.75
CA ARG A 36 4.90 1.23 19.46
C ARG A 36 4.40 2.33 18.52
N VAL A 37 3.17 2.78 18.77
CA VAL A 37 2.59 3.95 18.10
C VAL A 37 3.51 5.15 18.29
N TYR A 38 3.72 5.92 17.23
CA TYR A 38 4.46 7.18 17.33
C TYR A 38 3.61 8.24 18.01
N ARG A 39 4.24 9.10 18.81
CA ARG A 39 3.56 10.27 19.37
C ARG A 39 3.26 11.25 18.25
N THR A 40 1.99 11.56 18.08
CA THR A 40 1.48 12.49 17.07
C THR A 40 0.81 13.71 17.72
N SER A 41 0.62 14.79 16.96
CA SER A 41 -0.20 15.92 17.42
C SER A 41 -1.68 15.56 17.36
N ALA A 42 -2.50 16.19 18.18
CA ALA A 42 -3.96 15.97 18.16
C ALA A 42 -4.56 16.17 16.75
N THR A 43 -4.07 17.16 16.00
CA THR A 43 -4.47 17.39 14.60
C THR A 43 -4.12 16.24 13.66
N ALA A 44 -2.98 15.60 13.87
CA ALA A 44 -2.55 14.45 13.08
C ALA A 44 -3.35 13.19 13.45
N GLU A 45 -3.64 12.98 14.73
CA GLU A 45 -4.46 11.86 15.21
C GLU A 45 -5.87 11.90 14.62
N VAL A 46 -6.50 13.08 14.60
CA VAL A 46 -7.81 13.26 13.98
C VAL A 46 -7.78 12.86 12.50
N GLU A 47 -6.74 13.26 11.76
CA GLU A 47 -6.60 12.92 10.34
C GLU A 47 -6.29 11.43 10.12
N ILE A 48 -5.42 10.82 10.95
CA ILE A 48 -5.15 9.38 10.92
C ILE A 48 -6.46 8.62 11.14
N ASN A 49 -7.18 8.91 12.22
CA ASN A 49 -8.42 8.23 12.58
C ASN A 49 -9.50 8.38 11.50
N LYS A 50 -9.59 9.56 10.88
CA LYS A 50 -10.48 9.79 9.73
C LYS A 50 -10.13 8.88 8.55
N GLN A 51 -8.85 8.76 8.20
CA GLN A 51 -8.43 7.90 7.09
C GLN A 51 -8.60 6.42 7.39
N ILE A 52 -8.32 5.98 8.62
CA ILE A 52 -8.58 4.59 9.05
C ILE A 52 -10.05 4.24 8.92
N LYS A 53 -10.96 5.11 9.37
CA LYS A 53 -12.41 4.90 9.21
C LYS A 53 -12.81 4.75 7.75
N ASN A 54 -12.30 5.61 6.86
CA ASN A 54 -12.58 5.52 5.44
C ASN A 54 -12.09 4.19 4.82
N LEU A 55 -10.90 3.72 5.23
CA LEU A 55 -10.34 2.45 4.76
C LEU A 55 -11.15 1.25 5.26
N LEU A 56 -11.61 1.28 6.52
CA LEU A 56 -12.49 0.25 7.09
C LEU A 56 -13.84 0.22 6.35
N THR A 57 -14.47 1.37 6.11
CA THR A 57 -15.73 1.47 5.37
C THR A 57 -15.57 1.00 3.92
N ALA A 58 -14.40 1.23 3.30
CA ALA A 58 -14.08 0.72 1.97
C ALA A 58 -13.75 -0.78 1.95
N GLY A 59 -13.61 -1.44 3.11
CA GLY A 59 -13.23 -2.86 3.21
C GLY A 59 -11.81 -3.15 2.75
N LEU A 60 -10.92 -2.13 2.77
CA LEU A 60 -9.52 -2.24 2.37
C LEU A 60 -8.59 -2.64 3.51
N ILE A 61 -9.06 -2.47 4.75
CA ILE A 61 -8.40 -2.92 5.97
C ILE A 61 -9.45 -3.54 6.90
N LYS A 62 -8.97 -4.29 7.89
CA LYS A 62 -9.77 -4.88 8.97
C LYS A 62 -9.00 -4.80 10.29
N GLU A 63 -9.71 -4.99 11.40
CA GLU A 63 -9.06 -5.16 12.71
C GLU A 63 -8.21 -6.43 12.74
N SER A 64 -7.06 -6.34 13.41
CA SER A 64 -6.08 -7.41 13.50
C SER A 64 -5.74 -7.71 14.95
N ASN A 65 -5.39 -8.99 15.21
CA ASN A 65 -4.80 -9.46 16.47
C ASN A 65 -3.37 -9.99 16.23
N SER A 66 -2.71 -9.51 15.17
CA SER A 66 -1.36 -9.93 14.77
C SER A 66 -0.31 -9.63 15.85
N CYS A 67 0.72 -10.47 15.90
CA CYS A 67 1.92 -10.21 16.71
C CYS A 67 2.84 -9.14 16.07
N TYR A 68 2.61 -8.77 14.80
CA TYR A 68 3.31 -7.69 14.13
C TYR A 68 2.58 -6.37 14.36
N SER A 69 3.34 -5.30 14.53
CA SER A 69 2.80 -3.96 14.63
C SER A 69 3.77 -2.95 14.01
N SER A 70 3.43 -2.40 12.86
CA SER A 70 4.17 -1.29 12.25
C SER A 70 3.52 0.04 12.62
N SER A 71 4.31 1.02 13.04
CA SER A 71 3.79 2.32 13.48
C SER A 71 3.38 3.20 12.29
N VAL A 72 2.33 3.99 12.46
CA VAL A 72 1.82 4.93 11.44
C VAL A 72 2.38 6.34 11.65
N THR A 73 2.60 7.07 10.55
CA THR A 73 2.96 8.49 10.54
C THR A 73 2.27 9.23 9.39
N LEU A 74 2.25 10.56 9.44
CA LEU A 74 1.76 11.40 8.35
C LEU A 74 2.92 12.12 7.65
N ALA A 75 2.96 11.98 6.32
CA ALA A 75 3.90 12.70 5.45
C ALA A 75 3.21 13.86 4.71
N TYR A 76 4.01 14.83 4.31
CA TYR A 76 3.54 15.96 3.51
C TYR A 76 3.13 15.49 2.12
N LYS A 77 1.93 15.90 1.69
CA LYS A 77 1.53 15.81 0.30
C LYS A 77 1.90 17.13 -0.39
N ARG A 78 2.62 17.04 -1.51
CA ARG A 78 3.13 18.21 -2.26
C ARG A 78 2.04 19.24 -2.56
N ASP A 79 0.83 18.78 -2.88
CA ASP A 79 -0.25 19.67 -3.33
C ASP A 79 -0.95 20.44 -2.19
N GLU A 80 -0.84 19.99 -0.94
CA GLU A 80 -1.72 20.47 0.14
C GLU A 80 -0.97 21.25 1.25
N MET A 81 0.37 21.36 1.17
CA MET A 81 1.26 21.89 2.23
C MET A 81 0.97 21.36 3.65
N LYS A 82 0.21 20.28 3.77
CA LYS A 82 -0.25 19.65 5.02
C LYS A 82 0.18 18.18 5.03
N LYS A 83 0.36 17.64 6.23
CA LYS A 83 0.65 16.23 6.45
C LYS A 83 -0.64 15.42 6.32
N THR A 84 -0.98 15.00 5.10
CA THR A 84 -2.21 14.24 4.81
C THR A 84 -1.94 12.82 4.28
N ARG A 85 -0.69 12.48 3.98
CA ARG A 85 -0.36 11.14 3.48
C ARG A 85 -0.13 10.18 4.65
N LEU A 86 -1.07 9.25 4.87
CA LEU A 86 -0.89 8.12 5.77
C LEU A 86 0.26 7.23 5.29
N CYS A 87 1.29 7.07 6.13
CA CYS A 87 2.44 6.25 5.84
C CYS A 87 2.65 5.24 6.98
N ILE A 88 2.76 3.97 6.62
CA ILE A 88 3.09 2.91 7.57
C ILE A 88 4.59 2.69 7.51
N ASP A 89 5.25 2.71 8.66
CA ASP A 89 6.69 2.60 8.76
C ASP A 89 7.16 1.13 8.75
N TYR A 90 7.22 0.55 7.55
CA TYR A 90 7.72 -0.81 7.36
C TYR A 90 9.26 -0.92 7.33
N ARG A 91 10.03 0.09 7.78
CA ARG A 91 11.51 0.03 7.68
C ARG A 91 12.10 -1.16 8.43
N LYS A 92 11.58 -1.47 9.62
CA LYS A 92 12.01 -2.64 10.40
C LYS A 92 11.63 -3.96 9.73
N LEU A 93 10.39 -4.06 9.24
CA LEU A 93 9.91 -5.23 8.50
C LEU A 93 10.73 -5.45 7.23
N LYS A 94 10.96 -4.40 6.45
CA LYS A 94 11.76 -4.45 5.22
C LYS A 94 13.19 -4.91 5.48
N GLY A 95 13.78 -4.57 6.63
CA GLY A 95 15.11 -5.03 7.02
C GLY A 95 15.23 -6.54 7.21
N ILE A 96 14.12 -7.24 7.48
CA ILE A 96 14.07 -8.70 7.59
C ILE A 96 13.38 -9.37 6.39
N CYS A 97 12.91 -8.62 5.40
CA CYS A 97 12.36 -9.19 4.17
C CYS A 97 13.50 -9.68 3.26
N LYS A 98 13.36 -10.89 2.71
CA LYS A 98 14.25 -11.37 1.65
C LYS A 98 14.06 -10.47 0.44
N THR A 99 15.18 -9.96 -0.09
CA THR A 99 15.15 -9.13 -1.29
C THR A 99 14.98 -10.06 -2.49
N ASP A 100 13.96 -9.79 -3.30
CA ASP A 100 13.84 -10.43 -4.60
C ASP A 100 14.73 -9.68 -5.60
N ALA A 101 15.48 -10.42 -6.42
CA ALA A 101 16.39 -9.86 -7.42
C ALA A 101 15.71 -9.74 -8.78
N GLU A 102 14.43 -9.39 -8.79
CA GLU A 102 13.69 -9.22 -10.03
C GLU A 102 14.26 -8.05 -10.83
N LEU A 103 14.69 -8.35 -12.05
CA LEU A 103 15.38 -7.39 -12.90
C LEU A 103 14.36 -6.49 -13.59
N LEU A 104 14.28 -5.24 -13.14
CA LEU A 104 13.58 -4.21 -13.92
C LEU A 104 14.37 -3.92 -15.21
N PRO A 105 13.72 -3.92 -16.38
CA PRO A 105 14.39 -3.64 -17.63
C PRO A 105 14.95 -2.20 -17.61
N ARG A 106 16.10 -2.01 -18.26
CA ARG A 106 16.69 -0.69 -18.41
C ARG A 106 15.78 0.20 -19.26
N ILE A 107 15.69 1.48 -18.90
CA ILE A 107 14.85 2.47 -19.59
C ILE A 107 15.19 2.53 -21.08
N ASP A 108 16.48 2.52 -21.43
CA ASP A 108 16.93 2.56 -22.85
C ASP A 108 16.36 1.39 -23.65
N THR A 109 16.39 0.17 -23.08
CA THR A 109 15.83 -1.03 -23.72
C THR A 109 14.31 -0.94 -23.89
N LEU A 110 13.61 -0.25 -23.00
CA LEU A 110 12.18 -0.01 -23.14
C LEU A 110 11.89 1.02 -24.24
N LEU A 111 12.71 2.06 -24.37
CA LEU A 111 12.59 3.10 -25.40
C LEU A 111 12.93 2.55 -26.80
N ASP A 112 13.92 1.68 -26.94
CA ASP A 112 14.26 1.04 -28.23
C ASP A 112 13.09 0.21 -28.79
N LYS A 113 12.29 -0.41 -27.91
CA LYS A 113 11.08 -1.13 -28.33
C LYS A 113 9.98 -0.21 -28.87
N LEU A 114 10.06 1.08 -28.57
CA LEU A 114 9.07 2.09 -28.92
C LEU A 114 9.44 2.91 -30.17
N THR A 115 10.65 2.77 -30.71
CA THR A 115 11.23 3.64 -31.77
C THR A 115 10.39 3.75 -33.05
N ASN A 116 9.60 2.72 -33.40
CA ASN A 116 8.76 2.72 -34.60
C ASN A 116 7.26 2.95 -34.31
N ALA A 117 6.89 3.19 -33.05
CA ALA A 117 5.51 3.46 -32.68
C ALA A 117 5.11 4.89 -33.09
N LYS A 118 3.95 5.02 -33.75
CA LYS A 118 3.40 6.32 -34.18
C LYS A 118 2.41 6.93 -33.18
N ILE A 119 1.85 6.09 -32.30
CA ILE A 119 0.83 6.46 -31.32
C ILE A 119 1.25 5.86 -29.99
N PHE A 120 1.23 6.70 -28.95
CA PHE A 120 1.53 6.31 -27.57
C PHE A 120 0.28 6.45 -26.72
N LEU A 121 0.04 5.48 -25.85
CA LEU A 121 -1.00 5.53 -24.83
C LEU A 121 -0.37 5.18 -23.49
N THR A 122 -0.58 6.04 -22.51
CA THR A 122 -0.19 5.81 -21.12
C THR A 122 -1.43 5.52 -20.29
N LEU A 123 -1.44 4.40 -19.59
CA LEU A 123 -2.48 4.03 -18.64
C LEU A 123 -1.84 3.94 -17.24
N ASP A 124 -2.52 4.50 -16.25
CA ASP A 124 -2.09 4.41 -14.85
C ASP A 124 -3.11 3.58 -14.05
N LEU A 125 -2.61 2.70 -13.19
CA LEU A 125 -3.44 1.87 -12.33
C LEU A 125 -3.72 2.60 -11.03
N ALA A 126 -4.97 3.02 -10.84
CA ALA A 126 -5.42 3.67 -9.61
C ALA A 126 -5.14 2.79 -8.39
N SER A 127 -4.34 3.30 -7.45
CA SER A 127 -3.97 2.60 -6.21
C SER A 127 -3.46 1.17 -6.46
N GLY A 128 -2.63 0.97 -7.50
CA GLY A 128 -2.22 -0.35 -8.00
C GLY A 128 -1.75 -1.35 -6.94
N TYR A 129 -1.07 -0.89 -5.88
CA TYR A 129 -0.66 -1.76 -4.76
C TYR A 129 -1.81 -2.47 -4.05
N TRP A 130 -2.97 -1.81 -3.89
CA TRP A 130 -4.14 -2.40 -3.23
C TRP A 130 -4.86 -3.43 -4.10
N GLN A 131 -4.54 -3.49 -5.39
CA GLN A 131 -5.11 -4.47 -6.30
C GLN A 131 -4.39 -5.82 -6.24
N ILE A 132 -3.18 -5.86 -5.66
CA ILE A 132 -2.34 -7.06 -5.57
C ILE A 132 -2.82 -7.92 -4.39
N PRO A 133 -3.25 -9.18 -4.63
CA PRO A 133 -3.66 -10.06 -3.54
C PRO A 133 -2.46 -10.49 -2.70
N LEU A 134 -2.61 -10.42 -1.37
CA LEU A 134 -1.66 -10.94 -0.39
C LEU A 134 -2.13 -12.30 0.12
N HIS A 135 -1.18 -13.21 0.33
CA HIS A 135 -1.47 -14.50 0.92
C HIS A 135 -1.97 -14.32 2.37
N GLU A 136 -3.03 -15.03 2.77
CA GLU A 136 -3.70 -14.81 4.07
C GLU A 136 -2.74 -14.87 5.27
N LYS A 137 -1.78 -15.81 5.25
CA LYS A 137 -0.76 -15.93 6.32
C LYS A 137 0.25 -14.78 6.36
N ASP A 138 0.37 -14.01 5.28
CA ASP A 138 1.32 -12.91 5.19
C ASP A 138 0.66 -11.55 5.46
N LYS A 139 -0.67 -11.48 5.51
CA LYS A 139 -1.39 -10.24 5.85
C LYS A 139 -1.04 -9.72 7.24
N GLU A 140 -0.89 -10.63 8.19
CA GLU A 140 -0.54 -10.30 9.58
C GLU A 140 0.80 -9.54 9.66
N LYS A 141 1.74 -9.78 8.72
CA LYS A 141 3.06 -9.12 8.69
C LYS A 141 2.94 -7.64 8.33
N LEU A 142 1.88 -7.27 7.61
CA LEU A 142 1.55 -5.89 7.25
C LEU A 142 0.57 -5.26 8.25
N ALA A 143 0.41 -5.84 9.43
CA ALA A 143 -0.36 -5.20 10.49
C ALA A 143 0.33 -3.91 10.95
N PHE A 144 -0.49 -2.90 11.21
CA PHE A 144 -0.07 -1.58 11.62
C PHE A 144 -0.92 -1.05 12.76
N VAL A 145 -0.30 -0.25 13.62
CA VAL A 145 -0.88 0.22 14.88
C VAL A 145 -1.10 1.72 14.85
N THR A 146 -2.26 2.14 15.36
CA THR A 146 -2.63 3.53 15.61
C THR A 146 -2.97 3.71 17.09
N SER A 147 -3.31 4.94 17.50
CA SER A 147 -3.78 5.20 18.88
C SER A 147 -5.07 4.47 19.23
N GLU A 148 -5.87 4.09 18.23
CA GLU A 148 -7.19 3.47 18.41
C GLU A 148 -7.14 1.93 18.38
N GLY A 149 -6.13 1.34 17.74
CA GLY A 149 -6.08 -0.10 17.59
C GLY A 149 -5.04 -0.63 16.61
N LEU A 150 -5.15 -1.93 16.33
CA LEU A 150 -4.31 -2.66 15.39
C LEU A 150 -5.14 -3.09 14.18
N TYR A 151 -4.61 -2.87 12.98
CA TYR A 151 -5.30 -3.13 11.72
C TYR A 151 -4.38 -3.81 10.72
N GLU A 152 -4.95 -4.54 9.76
CA GLU A 152 -4.23 -5.16 8.64
C GLU A 152 -5.02 -5.00 7.33
N PHE A 153 -4.33 -5.15 6.19
CA PHE A 153 -4.91 -5.07 4.84
C PHE A 153 -5.59 -6.37 4.41
#